data_AF-A0ABC8W9P0-F1
#
_entry.id   AF-A0ABC8W9P0-F1
#
_cell.length_a   1.000
_cell.length_b   1.000
_cell.length_c   1.000
_cell.angle_alpha   90.00
_cell.angle_beta   90.00
_cell.angle_gamma   90.00
#
_symmetry.space_group_name_H-M   'P 1'
#
loop_
_entity.id
_entity.type
_entity.pdbx_description
1 polymer ?
#
loop_
_entity_poly.entity_id
_entity_poly.type
_entity_poly.pdbx_seq_one_letter_code
_entity_poly.pdbx_strand_id
1 'polypeptide(L)'
;MAAAAASPCGGAGCGPHCSSAGAEEDAPAERMGRLSIAAGATTTTCGKCDGGGAVVAASGGAGMCRECFRANLFGKFKLAVTSNAMVRPTDAVLLAFSGGPASRVALQFIHEMQSKAIQSWETSNSQALPAFGVGVAFVDESALSARPEDETKTAIGDMKSIVSSLSPSDKKVHVAPLEDVFSSGSDDKVARLKEVVGMIGDETGRDDFIQCLCMLSLQKIALENGYTKIMLGTCASRIACHVLSATVKGQGYSLPADVQYVDTRWEVPVVLPLHDCLAQELSLLCELDSLKTQQLLDRPCSGINSLVASFVSRLREENPSREHTILRTAQKLKPFSFNKFSANGYHDFLPSRLRPKFQNVDTNESTFSEILCLICGSPFSESELQNLENTKHKAQKKIDLYTAHCCQSCRFQILPSATDTYGHFFSLLPKSWTEKVDAASASSLR
;
A
#
# COMPACT_ATOMS: atom_id res chain seq x y z
N MET A 1 5.95 -12.86 69.92
CA MET A 1 6.67 -11.59 70.21
C MET A 1 6.97 -10.90 68.89
N ALA A 2 6.52 -9.64 68.76
CA ALA A 2 6.73 -8.65 67.67
C ALA A 2 6.34 -9.08 66.23
N ALA A 3 5.28 -8.55 65.58
CA ALA A 3 5.05 -7.18 65.06
C ALA A 3 6.00 -6.84 63.89
N ALA A 4 5.62 -6.28 62.73
CA ALA A 4 4.40 -5.65 62.23
C ALA A 4 4.45 -5.47 60.69
N ALA A 5 3.27 -5.28 60.09
CA ALA A 5 2.90 -4.30 59.03
C ALA A 5 3.60 -4.35 57.63
N ALA A 6 2.94 -4.12 56.49
CA ALA A 6 1.56 -3.75 56.16
C ALA A 6 1.25 -4.08 54.68
N SER A 7 -0.05 -4.16 54.41
CA SER A 7 -0.74 -4.74 53.25
C SER A 7 -1.22 -3.64 52.24
N PRO A 8 -2.32 -3.81 51.46
CA PRO A 8 -2.26 -4.13 50.03
C PRO A 8 -3.23 -3.29 49.15
N CYS A 9 -3.41 -3.76 47.91
CA CYS A 9 -4.42 -3.44 46.92
C CYS A 9 -5.82 -3.07 47.44
N GLY A 10 -6.45 -2.08 46.80
CA GLY A 10 -7.88 -1.80 46.89
C GLY A 10 -8.51 -1.73 45.50
N GLY A 11 -9.35 -2.71 45.18
CA GLY A 11 -10.31 -2.63 44.09
C GLY A 11 -11.67 -2.21 44.65
N ALA A 12 -12.40 -1.37 43.91
CA ALA A 12 -13.81 -1.10 44.16
C ALA A 12 -14.53 -0.97 42.81
N GLY A 13 -15.55 -1.81 42.61
CA GLY A 13 -16.44 -1.77 41.47
C GLY A 13 -17.58 -0.76 41.66
N CYS A 14 -18.21 -0.35 40.56
CA CYS A 14 -19.48 0.35 40.57
C CYS A 14 -20.40 -0.23 39.48
N GLY A 15 -21.65 -0.50 39.86
CA GLY A 15 -22.72 -1.02 39.00
C GLY A 15 -23.44 0.06 38.18
N PRO A 16 -24.56 -0.29 37.51
CA PRO A 16 -25.17 0.52 36.47
C PRO A 16 -26.30 1.40 37.02
N HIS A 17 -26.27 2.70 36.72
CA HIS A 17 -27.48 3.53 36.71
C HIS A 17 -27.36 4.65 35.69
N CYS A 18 -28.20 4.57 34.64
CA CYS A 18 -28.56 5.70 33.80
C CYS A 18 -29.58 6.56 34.56
N SER A 19 -29.42 7.89 34.49
CA SER A 19 -30.49 8.89 34.49
C SER A 19 -29.93 10.23 33.97
N SER A 20 -30.65 10.78 33.01
CA SER A 20 -30.43 12.05 32.32
C SER A 20 -30.76 13.29 33.17
N ALA A 21 -29.91 14.32 33.10
CA ALA A 21 -30.33 15.72 33.23
C ALA A 21 -29.27 16.62 32.59
N GLY A 22 -29.70 17.49 31.67
CA GLY A 22 -28.83 18.35 30.87
C GLY A 22 -28.24 19.54 31.64
N ALA A 23 -27.10 19.99 31.14
CA ALA A 23 -26.62 21.35 31.29
C ALA A 23 -25.97 21.72 29.95
N GLU A 24 -26.57 22.70 29.28
CA GLU A 24 -26.04 23.37 28.10
C GLU A 24 -24.78 24.15 28.52
N GLU A 25 -23.63 23.81 27.95
CA GLU A 25 -22.49 24.73 27.86
C GLU A 25 -22.15 24.94 26.38
N ASP A 26 -22.52 26.14 25.93
CA ASP A 26 -22.27 26.70 24.61
C ASP A 26 -20.77 27.04 24.51
N ALA A 27 -19.98 26.09 23.99
CA ALA A 27 -18.59 26.33 23.59
C ALA A 27 -18.55 26.48 22.05
N PRO A 28 -17.91 27.53 21.51
CA PRO A 28 -17.93 27.76 20.07
C PRO A 28 -17.17 26.63 19.38
N ALA A 29 -17.90 25.82 18.64
CA ALA A 29 -17.34 24.83 17.74
C ALA A 29 -16.48 25.57 16.69
N GLU A 30 -15.16 25.58 16.87
CA GLU A 30 -14.24 25.93 15.80
C GLU A 30 -14.46 24.96 14.65
N ARG A 31 -15.16 25.46 13.63
CA ARG A 31 -15.45 24.75 12.40
C ARG A 31 -14.14 24.61 11.61
N MET A 32 -13.36 23.59 11.95
CA MET A 32 -12.03 23.33 11.41
C MET A 32 -12.18 22.82 9.96
N GLY A 33 -12.11 23.75 9.00
CA GLY A 33 -12.44 23.52 7.60
C GLY A 33 -11.35 22.81 6.79
N ARG A 34 -11.82 22.06 5.78
CA ARG A 34 -11.08 21.46 4.65
C ARG A 34 -9.80 22.23 4.25
N LEU A 35 -8.73 21.49 3.89
CA LEU A 35 -7.71 21.99 2.96
C LEU A 35 -8.43 22.46 1.69
N SER A 36 -8.56 23.77 1.54
CA SER A 36 -9.25 24.43 0.44
C SER A 36 -8.29 25.44 -0.16
N ILE A 37 -8.31 25.57 -1.48
CA ILE A 37 -7.66 26.69 -2.16
C ILE A 37 -8.35 27.95 -1.63
N ALA A 38 -7.58 28.88 -1.05
CA ALA A 38 -8.14 30.16 -0.62
C ALA A 38 -8.66 30.91 -1.87
N ALA A 39 -9.97 30.89 -2.07
CA ALA A 39 -10.62 31.63 -3.14
C ALA A 39 -10.71 33.11 -2.74
N GLY A 40 -9.73 33.90 -3.20
CA GLY A 40 -9.66 35.34 -2.96
C GLY A 40 -8.58 35.74 -1.95
N ALA A 41 -7.96 36.88 -2.23
CA ALA A 41 -6.82 37.44 -1.51
C ALA A 41 -7.09 37.57 -0.01
N THR A 42 -6.73 36.54 0.76
CA THR A 42 -6.41 36.72 2.17
C THR A 42 -4.92 36.96 2.25
N THR A 43 -4.56 38.13 2.78
CA THR A 43 -3.20 38.65 2.96
C THR A 43 -2.44 37.87 4.04
N THR A 44 -2.50 36.54 4.02
CA THR A 44 -1.75 35.69 4.94
C THR A 44 -0.42 35.34 4.26
N THR A 45 0.67 35.82 4.85
CA THR A 45 2.03 35.52 4.42
C THR A 45 2.33 34.04 4.64
N CYS A 46 3.11 33.43 3.75
CA CYS A 46 3.53 32.06 3.92
C CYS A 46 4.33 31.90 5.22
N GLY A 47 3.96 30.94 6.07
CA GLY A 47 4.69 30.65 7.31
C GLY A 47 6.08 30.04 7.14
N LYS A 48 6.50 29.75 5.90
CA LYS A 48 7.81 29.16 5.58
C LYS A 48 8.72 30.07 4.76
N CYS A 49 8.18 31.09 4.08
CA CYS A 49 8.98 31.99 3.25
C CYS A 49 8.44 33.42 3.33
N ASP A 50 9.35 34.39 3.18
CA ASP A 50 9.04 35.81 3.39
C ASP A 50 8.36 36.48 2.17
N GLY A 51 8.07 35.74 1.10
CA GLY A 51 7.65 36.32 -0.19
C GLY A 51 6.40 35.72 -0.84
N GLY A 52 5.85 34.61 -0.32
CA GLY A 52 4.70 33.93 -0.94
C GLY A 52 3.39 34.24 -0.22
N GLY A 53 2.32 34.52 -0.98
CA GLY A 53 0.95 34.48 -0.43
C GLY A 53 0.55 33.04 -0.09
N ALA A 54 -0.05 32.82 1.07
CA ALA A 54 -0.52 31.49 1.44
C ALA A 54 -1.69 31.08 0.53
N VAL A 55 -1.56 29.93 -0.12
CA VAL A 55 -2.58 29.33 -0.99
C VAL A 55 -3.27 28.15 -0.28
N VAL A 56 -2.59 27.56 0.69
CA VAL A 56 -3.02 26.37 1.43
C VAL A 56 -3.05 26.69 2.93
N ALA A 57 -4.23 26.56 3.55
CA ALA A 57 -4.36 26.60 5.00
C ALA A 57 -4.01 25.21 5.58
N ALA A 58 -2.95 25.11 6.38
CA ALA A 58 -2.66 23.89 7.12
C ALA A 58 -3.52 23.84 8.39
N SER A 59 -4.16 22.70 8.69
CA SER A 59 -4.92 22.53 9.93
C SER A 59 -4.01 22.79 11.14
N GLY A 60 -4.28 23.85 11.89
CA GLY A 60 -3.54 24.21 13.10
C GLY A 60 -2.20 24.93 12.89
N GLY A 61 -1.93 25.52 11.71
CA GLY A 61 -0.67 26.23 11.45
C GLY A 61 -0.75 27.38 10.45
N ALA A 62 0.38 28.07 10.27
CA ALA A 62 0.52 29.15 9.28
C ALA A 62 0.36 28.61 7.85
N GLY A 63 -0.35 29.35 7.01
CA GLY A 63 -0.60 28.97 5.62
C GLY A 63 0.68 28.81 4.80
N MET A 64 0.67 27.94 3.81
CA MET A 64 1.79 27.71 2.90
C MET A 64 1.48 28.26 1.50
N CYS A 65 2.46 28.91 0.88
CA CYS A 65 2.40 29.17 -0.56
C CYS A 65 2.53 27.87 -1.35
N ARG A 66 2.19 27.90 -2.64
CA ARG A 66 2.26 26.74 -3.55
C ARG A 66 3.64 26.06 -3.55
N GLU A 67 4.71 26.84 -3.62
CA GLU A 67 6.08 26.32 -3.68
C GLU A 67 6.51 25.64 -2.38
N CYS A 68 6.24 26.27 -1.23
CA CYS A 68 6.53 25.69 0.08
C CYS A 68 5.71 24.43 0.35
N PHE A 69 4.46 24.37 -0.12
CA PHE A 69 3.61 23.18 -0.03
C PHE A 69 4.17 22.03 -0.87
N ARG A 70 4.50 22.28 -2.14
CA ARG A 70 5.13 21.29 -3.03
C ARG A 70 6.45 20.80 -2.45
N ALA A 71 7.31 21.71 -1.98
CA ALA A 71 8.59 21.37 -1.37
C ALA A 71 8.43 20.53 -0.10
N ASN A 72 7.38 20.78 0.69
CA ASN A 72 7.04 19.98 1.86
C ASN A 72 6.70 18.53 1.49
N LEU A 73 5.82 18.33 0.50
CA LEU A 73 5.42 16.99 0.04
C LEU A 73 6.57 16.25 -0.64
N PHE A 74 7.32 16.92 -1.50
CA PHE A 74 8.52 16.35 -2.11
C PHE A 74 9.58 16.00 -1.06
N GLY A 75 9.70 16.81 -0.01
CA GLY A 75 10.56 16.54 1.15
C GLY A 75 10.15 15.27 1.90
N LYS A 76 8.85 15.08 2.19
CA LYS A 76 8.32 13.84 2.78
C LYS A 76 8.64 12.62 1.91
N PHE A 77 8.37 12.70 0.61
CA PHE A 77 8.66 11.63 -0.36
C PHE A 77 10.15 11.27 -0.38
N LYS A 78 11.03 12.27 -0.54
CA LYS A 78 12.48 12.06 -0.60
C LYS A 78 13.02 11.49 0.72
N LEU A 79 12.52 11.98 1.85
CA LEU A 79 12.89 11.45 3.16
C LEU A 79 12.51 9.98 3.27
N ALA A 80 11.28 9.61 2.91
CA ALA A 80 10.83 8.21 2.92
C ALA A 80 11.68 7.30 2.03
N VAL A 81 11.99 7.75 0.80
CA VAL A 81 12.83 7.00 -0.15
C VAL A 81 14.24 6.76 0.41
N THR A 82 14.87 7.79 0.97
CA THR A 82 16.26 7.73 1.43
C THR A 82 16.42 7.03 2.78
N SER A 83 15.51 7.28 3.72
CA SER A 83 15.56 6.69 5.06
C SER A 83 15.30 5.18 5.06
N ASN A 84 14.53 4.69 4.08
CA ASN A 84 14.13 3.29 3.96
C ASN A 84 14.80 2.55 2.80
N ALA A 85 15.83 3.11 2.16
CA ALA A 85 16.57 2.42 1.11
C ALA A 85 15.77 2.00 -0.12
N MET A 86 14.71 2.76 -0.45
CA MET A 86 13.76 2.38 -1.50
C MET A 86 14.31 2.53 -2.91
N VAL A 87 15.29 3.40 -3.15
CA VAL A 87 15.86 3.63 -4.48
C VAL A 87 17.38 3.81 -4.37
N ARG A 88 18.11 2.99 -5.12
CA ARG A 88 19.56 3.01 -5.27
C ARG A 88 19.92 3.38 -6.72
N PRO A 89 21.09 3.97 -6.98
CA PRO A 89 21.52 4.34 -8.33
C PRO A 89 21.50 3.20 -9.36
N THR A 90 21.75 1.96 -8.92
CA THR A 90 21.74 0.77 -9.79
C THR A 90 20.35 0.13 -9.95
N ASP A 91 19.32 0.67 -9.30
CA ASP A 91 17.99 0.08 -9.35
C ASP A 91 17.28 0.39 -10.67
N ALA A 92 16.44 -0.55 -11.09
CA ALA A 92 15.36 -0.32 -12.04
C ALA A 92 14.03 -0.36 -11.27
N VAL A 93 13.30 0.76 -11.24
CA VAL A 93 12.06 0.91 -10.46
C VAL A 93 10.86 0.88 -11.39
N LEU A 94 9.91 -0.04 -11.16
CA LEU A 94 8.62 -0.07 -11.82
C LEU A 94 7.59 0.70 -10.97
N LEU A 95 7.10 1.83 -11.44
CA LEU A 95 6.02 2.56 -10.79
C LEU A 95 4.66 2.01 -11.25
N ALA A 96 3.84 1.57 -10.30
CA ALA A 96 2.43 1.26 -10.57
C ALA A 96 1.62 2.56 -10.69
N PHE A 97 1.10 2.83 -11.88
CA PHE A 97 0.39 4.06 -12.22
C PHE A 97 -1.07 3.78 -12.55
N SER A 98 -1.97 4.12 -11.63
CA SER A 98 -3.42 3.95 -11.77
C SER A 98 -4.15 5.15 -12.39
N GLY A 99 -3.44 6.26 -12.65
CA GLY A 99 -4.03 7.52 -13.11
C GLY A 99 -4.56 8.44 -12.00
N GLY A 100 -4.82 7.92 -10.79
CA GLY A 100 -5.29 8.71 -9.66
C GLY A 100 -4.24 9.70 -9.10
N PRO A 101 -4.64 10.62 -8.20
CA PRO A 101 -3.75 11.67 -7.69
C PRO A 101 -2.47 11.16 -7.03
N ALA A 102 -2.56 10.12 -6.20
CA ALA A 102 -1.40 9.61 -5.49
C ALA A 102 -0.36 8.98 -6.42
N SER A 103 -0.80 8.15 -7.39
CA SER A 103 0.12 7.56 -8.37
C SER A 103 0.66 8.62 -9.35
N ARG A 104 -0.11 9.66 -9.68
CA ARG A 104 0.34 10.81 -10.48
C ARG A 104 1.41 11.66 -9.78
N VAL A 105 1.28 11.89 -8.48
CA VAL A 105 2.29 12.59 -7.67
C VAL A 105 3.54 11.72 -7.49
N ALA A 106 3.38 10.42 -7.23
CA ALA A 106 4.51 9.49 -7.16
C ALA A 106 5.32 9.51 -8.48
N LEU A 107 4.64 9.49 -9.63
CA LEU A 107 5.26 9.63 -10.95
C LEU A 107 6.02 10.95 -11.10
N GLN A 108 5.42 12.07 -10.68
CA GLN A 108 6.06 13.38 -10.75
C GLN A 108 7.33 13.44 -9.90
N PHE A 109 7.26 12.94 -8.66
CA PHE A 109 8.35 13.04 -7.71
C PHE A 109 9.50 12.07 -8.02
N ILE A 110 9.21 10.84 -8.43
CA ILE A 110 10.28 9.91 -8.83
C ILE A 110 10.99 10.40 -10.10
N HIS A 111 10.25 10.99 -11.04
CA HIS A 111 10.83 11.64 -12.21
C HIS A 111 11.70 12.83 -11.83
N GLU A 112 11.24 13.72 -10.93
CA GLU A 112 12.04 14.85 -10.47
C GLU A 112 13.34 14.39 -9.76
N MET A 113 13.27 13.32 -8.95
CA MET A 113 14.46 12.71 -8.35
C MET A 113 15.41 12.13 -9.40
N GLN A 114 14.89 11.44 -10.42
CA GLN A 114 15.67 10.87 -11.52
C GLN A 114 16.37 11.97 -12.35
N SER A 115 15.63 13.01 -12.76
CA SER A 115 16.17 14.12 -13.55
C SER A 115 17.31 14.83 -12.83
N LYS A 116 17.19 15.07 -11.51
CA LYS A 116 18.27 15.65 -10.70
C LYS A 116 19.49 14.71 -10.60
N ALA A 117 19.28 13.40 -10.51
CA ALA A 117 20.36 12.42 -10.50
C ALA A 117 21.13 12.41 -11.83
N ILE A 118 20.42 12.46 -12.96
CA ILE A 118 21.00 12.52 -14.31
C ILE A 118 21.81 13.80 -14.49
N GLN A 119 21.24 14.97 -14.17
CA GLN A 119 21.95 16.25 -14.26
C GLN A 119 23.24 16.27 -13.42
N SER A 120 23.18 15.70 -12.21
CA SER A 120 24.36 15.58 -11.34
C SER A 120 25.43 14.66 -11.94
N TRP A 121 24.99 13.59 -12.63
CA TRP A 121 25.89 12.66 -13.32
C TRP A 121 26.58 13.29 -14.52
N GLU A 122 25.84 14.01 -15.37
CA GLU A 122 26.37 14.70 -16.54
C GLU A 122 27.39 15.79 -16.16
N THR A 123 27.14 16.50 -15.06
CA THR A 123 28.01 17.61 -14.61
C THR A 123 29.33 17.11 -14.01
N SER A 124 29.43 15.84 -13.58
CA SER A 124 30.54 15.33 -12.76
C SER A 124 31.57 14.49 -13.51
N ASN A 125 31.59 14.50 -14.86
CA ASN A 125 32.59 13.81 -15.70
C ASN A 125 32.93 12.38 -15.22
N SER A 126 31.90 11.54 -15.10
CA SER A 126 32.02 10.11 -14.78
C SER A 126 32.44 9.74 -13.34
N GLN A 127 32.50 10.69 -12.40
CA GLN A 127 32.71 10.37 -10.97
C GLN A 127 31.41 10.10 -10.19
N ALA A 128 30.24 10.46 -10.72
CA ALA A 128 28.97 10.14 -10.09
C ALA A 128 28.43 8.76 -10.50
N LEU A 129 27.58 8.20 -9.65
CA LEU A 129 26.88 6.95 -9.91
C LEU A 129 25.83 7.13 -11.03
N PRO A 130 25.59 6.11 -11.87
CA PRO A 130 24.56 6.16 -12.89
C PRO A 130 23.17 6.41 -12.26
N ALA A 131 22.31 7.14 -12.95
CA ALA A 131 20.96 7.35 -12.46
C ALA A 131 20.15 6.05 -12.54
N PHE A 132 19.29 5.83 -11.54
CA PHE A 132 18.39 4.69 -11.52
C PHE A 132 17.39 4.74 -12.68
N GLY A 133 16.98 3.56 -13.14
CA GLY A 133 15.97 3.39 -14.18
C GLY A 133 14.56 3.53 -13.62
N VAL A 134 13.65 4.08 -14.42
CA VAL A 134 12.22 4.19 -14.08
C VAL A 134 11.37 3.68 -15.24
N GLY A 135 10.49 2.74 -14.95
CA GLY A 135 9.41 2.31 -15.81
C GLY A 135 8.05 2.57 -15.17
N VAL A 136 7.00 2.50 -15.98
CA VAL A 136 5.63 2.69 -15.52
C VAL A 136 4.79 1.50 -15.94
N ALA A 137 3.96 0.97 -15.05
CA ALA A 137 2.98 -0.07 -15.36
C ALA A 137 1.57 0.39 -15.01
N PHE A 138 0.63 0.13 -15.92
CA PHE A 138 -0.81 0.19 -15.69
C PHE A 138 -1.40 -1.21 -15.87
N VAL A 139 -2.17 -1.66 -14.87
CA VAL A 139 -2.93 -2.91 -14.93
C VAL A 139 -4.36 -2.56 -15.33
N ASP A 140 -4.79 -3.09 -16.46
CA ASP A 140 -6.13 -2.84 -17.00
C ASP A 140 -7.14 -3.82 -16.41
N GLU A 141 -8.04 -3.30 -15.57
CA GLU A 141 -9.11 -4.04 -14.91
C GLU A 141 -10.44 -3.99 -15.70
N SER A 142 -10.43 -3.46 -16.93
CA SER A 142 -11.64 -3.22 -17.74
C SER A 142 -12.47 -4.48 -18.01
N ALA A 143 -11.84 -5.67 -18.03
CA ALA A 143 -12.53 -6.95 -18.14
C ALA A 143 -13.59 -7.19 -17.03
N LEU A 144 -13.42 -6.55 -15.86
CA LEU A 144 -14.34 -6.63 -14.72
C LEU A 144 -15.23 -5.37 -14.58
N SER A 145 -15.01 -4.37 -15.43
CA SER A 145 -15.73 -3.09 -15.40
C SER A 145 -16.91 -3.11 -16.37
N ALA A 146 -17.95 -2.34 -16.05
CA ALA A 146 -19.09 -2.11 -16.93
C ALA A 146 -18.87 -0.94 -17.91
N ARG A 147 -17.65 -0.36 -17.95
CA ARG A 147 -17.36 0.83 -18.77
C ARG A 147 -17.22 0.49 -20.26
N PRO A 148 -17.61 1.41 -21.16
CA PRO A 148 -17.39 1.25 -22.60
C PRO A 148 -15.89 1.08 -22.93
N GLU A 149 -15.59 0.24 -23.92
CA GLU A 149 -14.20 0.02 -24.35
C GLU A 149 -13.52 1.29 -24.84
N ASP A 150 -14.25 2.19 -25.52
CA ASP A 150 -13.70 3.39 -26.11
C ASP A 150 -13.24 4.41 -25.05
N GLU A 151 -13.97 4.51 -23.94
CA GLU A 151 -13.58 5.34 -22.80
C GLU A 151 -12.30 4.79 -22.15
N THR A 152 -12.22 3.47 -21.99
CA THR A 152 -11.04 2.79 -21.44
C THR A 152 -9.81 3.01 -22.33
N LYS A 153 -9.94 2.83 -23.65
CA LYS A 153 -8.86 3.07 -24.63
C LYS A 153 -8.39 4.52 -24.58
N THR A 154 -9.33 5.46 -24.49
CA THR A 154 -9.02 6.90 -24.38
C THR A 154 -8.26 7.21 -23.10
N ALA A 155 -8.72 6.69 -21.95
CA ALA A 155 -8.06 6.87 -20.66
C ALA A 155 -6.64 6.27 -20.64
N ILE A 156 -6.43 5.09 -21.24
CA ILE A 156 -5.10 4.48 -21.39
C ILE A 156 -4.20 5.34 -22.30
N GLY A 157 -4.75 5.88 -23.40
CA GLY A 157 -4.03 6.82 -24.26
C GLY A 157 -3.59 8.07 -23.52
N ASP A 158 -4.47 8.64 -22.71
CA ASP A 158 -4.17 9.77 -21.83
C ASP A 158 -3.08 9.45 -20.81
N MET A 159 -3.13 8.27 -20.17
CA MET A 159 -2.11 7.84 -19.23
C MET A 159 -0.73 7.71 -19.90
N LYS A 160 -0.67 7.15 -21.12
CA LYS A 160 0.57 7.10 -21.91
C LYS A 160 1.08 8.51 -22.22
N SER A 161 0.19 9.42 -22.64
CA SER A 161 0.55 10.82 -22.91
C SER A 161 1.10 11.53 -21.68
N ILE A 162 0.55 11.27 -20.48
CA ILE A 162 1.06 11.82 -19.22
C ILE A 162 2.51 11.37 -19.02
N VAL A 163 2.81 10.08 -19.19
CA VAL A 163 4.18 9.56 -19.00
C VAL A 163 5.14 10.12 -20.04
N SER A 164 4.75 10.15 -21.32
CA SER A 164 5.57 10.68 -22.41
C SER A 164 5.87 12.18 -22.29
N SER A 165 5.01 12.94 -21.58
CA SER A 165 5.26 14.37 -21.33
C SER A 165 6.43 14.65 -20.37
N LEU A 166 6.89 13.63 -19.62
CA LEU A 166 7.92 13.77 -18.59
C LEU A 166 9.33 13.60 -19.17
N SER A 167 9.86 14.67 -19.76
CA SER A 167 11.23 14.79 -20.28
C SER A 167 12.24 15.19 -19.18
N PRO A 168 13.54 14.85 -19.28
CA PRO A 168 14.27 14.34 -20.44
C PRO A 168 14.28 12.80 -20.60
N SER A 169 13.95 12.04 -19.55
CA SER A 169 14.07 10.58 -19.56
C SER A 169 12.79 9.92 -20.04
N ASP A 170 12.85 9.29 -21.22
CA ASP A 170 11.77 8.42 -21.70
C ASP A 170 11.62 7.21 -20.76
N LYS A 171 10.38 6.87 -20.45
CA LYS A 171 10.04 5.80 -19.48
C LYS A 171 9.23 4.76 -20.21
N LYS A 172 9.68 3.51 -20.16
CA LYS A 172 8.94 2.40 -20.73
C LYS A 172 7.59 2.26 -20.03
N VAL A 173 6.51 2.40 -20.80
CA VAL A 173 5.14 2.23 -20.32
C VAL A 173 4.65 0.82 -20.65
N HIS A 174 4.26 0.10 -19.61
CA HIS A 174 3.67 -1.23 -19.68
C HIS A 174 2.18 -1.15 -19.43
N VAL A 175 1.38 -1.76 -20.29
CA VAL A 175 -0.06 -1.90 -20.09
C VAL A 175 -0.36 -3.39 -20.19
N ALA A 176 -0.91 -3.96 -19.12
CA ALA A 176 -1.25 -5.38 -19.07
C ALA A 176 -2.71 -5.56 -18.61
N PRO A 177 -3.56 -6.22 -19.40
CA PRO A 177 -4.86 -6.70 -18.95
C PRO A 177 -4.73 -7.59 -17.71
N LEU A 178 -5.65 -7.46 -16.76
CA LEU A 178 -5.61 -8.23 -15.52
C LEU A 178 -5.65 -9.74 -15.77
N GLU A 179 -6.39 -10.18 -16.79
CA GLU A 179 -6.53 -11.57 -17.19
C GLU A 179 -5.23 -12.21 -17.71
N ASP A 180 -4.18 -11.42 -18.02
CA ASP A 180 -2.88 -11.96 -18.44
C ASP A 180 -2.08 -12.64 -17.31
N VAL A 181 -2.57 -12.56 -16.07
CA VAL A 181 -2.06 -13.36 -14.95
C VAL A 181 -2.35 -14.85 -15.12
N PHE A 182 -3.36 -15.22 -15.93
CA PHE A 182 -3.68 -16.61 -16.23
C PHE A 182 -2.81 -17.12 -17.41
N SER A 183 -2.22 -18.31 -17.24
CA SER A 183 -1.32 -18.91 -18.24
C SER A 183 -2.01 -19.17 -19.58
N SER A 184 -1.21 -19.20 -20.66
CA SER A 184 -1.60 -19.30 -22.07
C SER A 184 -2.31 -20.60 -22.51
N GLY A 185 -2.79 -21.44 -21.59
CA GLY A 185 -3.27 -22.79 -21.87
C GLY A 185 -4.80 -22.98 -21.93
N SER A 186 -5.60 -21.91 -21.91
CA SER A 186 -7.07 -21.96 -21.90
C SER A 186 -7.67 -21.03 -22.94
N ASP A 187 -8.76 -21.48 -23.56
CA ASP A 187 -9.78 -20.65 -24.19
C ASP A 187 -10.22 -19.54 -23.22
N ASP A 188 -10.41 -18.34 -23.78
CA ASP A 188 -10.89 -17.09 -23.17
C ASP A 188 -10.44 -16.77 -21.73
N LYS A 189 -9.29 -16.08 -21.59
CA LYS A 189 -8.77 -15.59 -20.30
C LYS A 189 -9.74 -14.63 -19.59
N VAL A 190 -10.53 -13.86 -20.34
CA VAL A 190 -11.51 -12.92 -19.79
C VAL A 190 -12.66 -13.71 -19.15
N ALA A 191 -13.14 -14.75 -19.81
CA ALA A 191 -14.15 -15.65 -19.25
C ALA A 191 -13.64 -16.30 -17.95
N ARG A 192 -12.40 -16.79 -17.94
CA ARG A 192 -11.76 -17.36 -16.75
C ARG A 192 -11.66 -16.37 -15.59
N LEU A 193 -11.25 -15.13 -15.86
CA LEU A 193 -11.19 -14.06 -14.85
C LEU A 193 -12.57 -13.78 -14.26
N LYS A 194 -13.59 -13.64 -15.12
CA LYS A 194 -14.98 -13.40 -14.69
C LYS A 194 -15.53 -14.56 -13.88
N GLU A 195 -15.23 -15.78 -14.30
CA GLU A 195 -15.66 -17.00 -13.61
C GLU A 195 -15.06 -17.09 -12.20
N VAL A 196 -13.73 -16.98 -12.06
CA VAL A 196 -13.08 -17.13 -10.75
C VAL A 196 -13.50 -16.03 -9.77
N VAL A 197 -13.66 -14.79 -10.24
CA VAL A 197 -14.18 -13.68 -9.41
C VAL A 197 -15.66 -13.90 -9.06
N GLY A 198 -16.44 -14.43 -10.01
CA GLY A 198 -17.86 -14.75 -9.81
C GLY A 198 -18.12 -15.85 -8.78
N MET A 199 -17.18 -16.79 -8.61
CA MET A 199 -17.26 -17.84 -7.60
C MET A 199 -17.11 -17.34 -6.16
N ILE A 200 -16.51 -16.16 -5.96
CA ILE A 200 -16.35 -15.55 -4.64
C ILE A 200 -17.68 -14.90 -4.25
N GLY A 201 -18.28 -15.31 -3.13
CA GLY A 201 -19.59 -14.82 -2.70
C GLY A 201 -19.57 -13.49 -1.95
N ASP A 202 -18.45 -13.16 -1.29
CA ASP A 202 -18.28 -11.94 -0.50
C ASP A 202 -17.72 -10.80 -1.36
N GLU A 203 -18.39 -9.63 -1.35
CA GLU A 203 -17.94 -8.47 -2.13
C GLU A 203 -16.59 -7.93 -1.64
N THR A 204 -16.35 -7.98 -0.32
CA THR A 204 -15.04 -7.57 0.24
C THR A 204 -13.94 -8.52 -0.23
N GLY A 205 -14.20 -9.82 -0.22
CA GLY A 205 -13.30 -10.86 -0.73
C GLY A 205 -13.02 -10.72 -2.22
N ARG A 206 -14.00 -10.33 -3.04
CA ARG A 206 -13.80 -10.04 -4.47
C ARG A 206 -12.82 -8.88 -4.68
N ASP A 207 -13.03 -7.76 -3.98
CA ASP A 207 -12.14 -6.60 -4.07
C ASP A 207 -10.71 -6.94 -3.64
N ASP A 208 -10.56 -7.65 -2.52
CA ASP A 208 -9.25 -8.09 -2.02
C ASP A 208 -8.57 -9.06 -2.98
N PHE A 209 -9.32 -9.98 -3.58
CA PHE A 209 -8.81 -10.94 -4.56
C PHE A 209 -8.32 -10.24 -5.84
N ILE A 210 -9.07 -9.26 -6.35
CA ILE A 210 -8.66 -8.45 -7.51
C ILE A 210 -7.36 -7.71 -7.20
N GLN A 211 -7.23 -7.12 -6.00
CA GLN A 211 -6.00 -6.45 -5.58
C GLN A 211 -4.79 -7.42 -5.53
N CYS A 212 -5.01 -8.68 -5.14
CA CYS A 212 -3.97 -9.72 -5.19
C CYS A 212 -3.56 -10.05 -6.63
N LEU A 213 -4.52 -10.15 -7.56
CA LEU A 213 -4.24 -10.35 -8.99
C LEU A 213 -3.49 -9.14 -9.60
N CYS A 214 -3.88 -7.91 -9.25
CA CYS A 214 -3.18 -6.71 -9.70
C CYS A 214 -1.73 -6.70 -9.23
N MET A 215 -1.47 -7.11 -7.99
CA MET A 215 -0.10 -7.24 -7.50
C MET A 215 0.66 -8.33 -8.27
N LEU A 216 0.03 -9.47 -8.54
CA LEU A 216 0.65 -10.53 -9.34
C LEU A 216 1.01 -10.06 -10.76
N SER A 217 0.13 -9.30 -11.41
CA SER A 217 0.39 -8.70 -12.73
C SER A 217 1.59 -7.76 -12.68
N LEU A 218 1.68 -6.89 -11.67
CA LEU A 218 2.82 -5.99 -11.47
C LEU A 218 4.13 -6.76 -11.22
N GLN A 219 4.11 -7.83 -10.42
CA GLN A 219 5.26 -8.71 -10.21
C GLN A 219 5.73 -9.35 -11.52
N LYS A 220 4.80 -9.85 -12.33
CA LYS A 220 5.11 -10.43 -13.64
C LYS A 220 5.78 -9.42 -14.57
N ILE A 221 5.20 -8.22 -14.72
CA ILE A 221 5.79 -7.13 -15.53
C ILE A 221 7.19 -6.78 -15.02
N ALA A 222 7.35 -6.71 -13.69
CA ALA A 222 8.63 -6.37 -13.09
C ALA A 222 9.72 -7.39 -13.42
N LEU A 223 9.43 -8.68 -13.21
CA LEU A 223 10.36 -9.78 -13.47
C LEU A 223 10.72 -9.91 -14.95
N GLU A 224 9.73 -9.89 -15.84
CA GLU A 224 9.93 -10.05 -17.30
C GLU A 224 10.76 -8.91 -17.91
N ASN A 225 10.81 -7.74 -17.25
CA ASN A 225 11.51 -6.55 -17.74
C ASN A 225 12.72 -6.16 -16.87
N GLY A 226 13.12 -7.00 -15.92
CA GLY A 226 14.32 -6.78 -15.10
C GLY A 226 14.21 -5.61 -14.12
N TYR A 227 13.01 -5.25 -13.67
CA TYR A 227 12.84 -4.26 -12.60
C TYR A 227 13.18 -4.87 -11.25
N THR A 228 13.96 -4.12 -10.47
CA THR A 228 14.46 -4.50 -9.15
C THR A 228 13.52 -4.15 -8.00
N LYS A 229 12.58 -3.23 -8.23
CA LYS A 229 11.62 -2.74 -7.21
C LYS A 229 10.31 -2.32 -7.86
N ILE A 230 9.20 -2.49 -7.13
CA ILE A 230 7.89 -1.94 -7.49
C ILE A 230 7.55 -0.81 -6.53
N MET A 231 7.27 0.37 -7.08
CA MET A 231 6.85 1.54 -6.33
C MET A 231 5.33 1.69 -6.45
N LEU A 232 4.62 1.76 -5.32
CA LEU A 232 3.18 2.00 -5.30
C LEU A 232 2.86 3.42 -4.82
N GLY A 233 1.80 4.00 -5.37
CA GLY A 233 1.24 5.29 -4.93
C GLY A 233 0.42 5.21 -3.64
N THR A 234 0.62 4.20 -2.79
CA THR A 234 -0.14 4.04 -1.54
C THR A 234 0.23 5.16 -0.57
N CYS A 235 -0.77 5.96 -0.18
CA CYS A 235 -0.61 7.13 0.67
C CYS A 235 -1.12 6.87 2.11
N ALA A 236 -0.79 7.77 3.04
CA ALA A 236 -1.16 7.65 4.46
C ALA A 236 -2.66 7.35 4.67
N SER A 237 -3.53 8.05 3.94
CA SER A 237 -4.99 7.87 4.04
C SER A 237 -5.42 6.47 3.58
N ARG A 238 -4.80 5.92 2.52
CA ARG A 238 -5.10 4.56 2.04
C ARG A 238 -4.60 3.50 3.03
N ILE A 239 -3.45 3.74 3.67
CA ILE A 239 -2.94 2.86 4.74
C ILE A 239 -3.86 2.93 5.96
N ALA A 240 -4.36 4.11 6.35
CA ALA A 240 -5.31 4.23 7.46
C ALA A 240 -6.62 3.46 7.21
N CYS A 241 -7.15 3.51 5.98
CA CYS A 241 -8.27 2.66 5.58
C CYS A 241 -7.90 1.18 5.68
N HIS A 242 -6.72 0.78 5.15
CA HIS A 242 -6.26 -0.62 5.21
C HIS A 242 -6.13 -1.13 6.65
N VAL A 243 -5.59 -0.33 7.55
CA VAL A 243 -5.46 -0.67 8.98
C VAL A 243 -6.79 -1.07 9.57
N LEU A 244 -7.83 -0.24 9.38
CA LEU A 244 -9.14 -0.51 9.92
C LEU A 244 -9.82 -1.69 9.21
N SER A 245 -9.73 -1.78 7.88
CA SER A 245 -10.34 -2.88 7.14
C SER A 245 -9.69 -4.23 7.48
N ALA A 246 -8.36 -4.30 7.52
CA ALA A 246 -7.63 -5.50 7.91
C ALA A 246 -7.96 -5.93 9.35
N THR A 247 -8.04 -4.97 10.28
CA THR A 247 -8.43 -5.25 11.67
C THR A 247 -9.82 -5.87 11.75
N VAL A 248 -10.81 -5.29 11.06
CA VAL A 248 -12.19 -5.79 11.04
C VAL A 248 -12.29 -7.16 10.35
N LYS A 249 -11.42 -7.44 9.38
CA LYS A 249 -11.31 -8.76 8.71
C LYS A 249 -10.54 -9.81 9.52
N GLY A 250 -10.10 -9.49 10.74
CA GLY A 250 -9.35 -10.41 11.59
C GLY A 250 -7.87 -10.58 11.20
N GLN A 251 -7.31 -9.70 10.38
CA GLN A 251 -5.93 -9.74 9.91
C GLN A 251 -4.94 -9.07 10.88
N GLY A 252 -5.24 -9.07 12.19
CA GLY A 252 -4.44 -8.36 13.20
C GLY A 252 -2.98 -8.83 13.29
N TYR A 253 -2.74 -10.13 13.10
CA TYR A 253 -1.38 -10.70 13.10
C TYR A 253 -0.58 -10.25 11.87
N SER A 254 -1.17 -10.27 10.68
CA SER A 254 -0.49 -9.93 9.42
C SER A 254 -0.44 -8.43 9.14
N LEU A 255 -1.28 -7.62 9.81
CA LEU A 255 -1.36 -6.17 9.62
C LEU A 255 0.02 -5.46 9.62
N PRO A 256 0.98 -5.77 10.52
CA PRO A 256 2.29 -5.12 10.52
C PRO A 256 3.07 -5.33 9.22
N ALA A 257 2.78 -6.38 8.46
CA ALA A 257 3.43 -6.66 7.18
C ALA A 257 3.06 -5.65 6.09
N ASP A 258 1.84 -5.10 6.14
CA ASP A 258 1.26 -4.32 5.05
C ASP A 258 1.36 -2.79 5.27
N VAL A 259 1.68 -2.36 6.49
CA VAL A 259 1.68 -0.93 6.90
C VAL A 259 3.07 -0.30 6.93
N GLN A 260 4.08 -0.98 6.38
CA GLN A 260 5.46 -0.53 6.40
C GLN A 260 5.87 0.11 5.08
N TYR A 261 6.99 0.81 5.09
CA TYR A 261 7.56 1.47 3.92
C TYR A 261 8.05 0.49 2.84
N VAL A 262 8.44 -0.72 3.25
CA VAL A 262 9.07 -1.74 2.41
C VAL A 262 8.41 -3.09 2.70
N ASP A 263 8.23 -3.88 1.65
CA ASP A 263 7.75 -5.26 1.71
C ASP A 263 8.59 -6.13 0.77
N THR A 264 9.44 -7.00 1.35
CA THR A 264 10.28 -7.95 0.60
C THR A 264 9.73 -9.37 0.63
N ARG A 265 8.44 -9.60 0.94
CA ARG A 265 7.79 -10.91 0.77
C ARG A 265 7.71 -11.32 -0.70
N TRP A 266 7.64 -10.32 -1.57
CA TRP A 266 7.55 -10.50 -3.01
C TRP A 266 8.93 -10.68 -3.64
N GLU A 267 8.99 -11.40 -4.76
CA GLU A 267 10.24 -11.60 -5.50
C GLU A 267 10.86 -10.27 -5.94
N VAL A 268 10.03 -9.35 -6.44
CA VAL A 268 10.41 -7.95 -6.62
C VAL A 268 9.87 -7.14 -5.45
N PRO A 269 10.72 -6.60 -4.57
CA PRO A 269 10.31 -5.84 -3.41
C PRO A 269 9.40 -4.66 -3.72
N VAL A 270 8.43 -4.41 -2.85
CA VAL A 270 7.46 -3.32 -2.97
C VAL A 270 7.83 -2.18 -2.01
N VAL A 271 7.73 -0.93 -2.48
CA VAL A 271 8.07 0.28 -1.70
C VAL A 271 6.97 1.34 -1.76
N LEU A 272 6.73 2.01 -0.64
CA LEU A 272 5.64 2.98 -0.44
C LEU A 272 6.18 4.40 -0.11
N PRO A 273 6.63 5.19 -1.10
CA PRO A 273 7.26 6.47 -0.83
C PRO A 273 6.28 7.59 -0.43
N LEU A 274 4.98 7.40 -0.64
CA LEU A 274 3.92 8.33 -0.22
C LEU A 274 3.30 7.97 1.14
N HIS A 275 3.92 7.05 1.87
CA HIS A 275 3.45 6.54 3.17
C HIS A 275 3.04 7.66 4.16
N ASP A 276 3.72 8.81 4.15
CA ASP A 276 3.47 9.93 5.08
C ASP A 276 2.72 11.11 4.45
N CYS A 277 2.21 10.95 3.23
CA CYS A 277 1.44 11.97 2.51
C CYS A 277 -0.05 11.66 2.57
N LEU A 278 -0.89 12.64 2.88
CA LEU A 278 -2.34 12.46 2.92
C LEU A 278 -2.95 12.52 1.52
N ALA A 279 -4.01 11.76 1.25
CA ALA A 279 -4.67 11.76 -0.06
C ALA A 279 -5.13 13.17 -0.48
N GLN A 280 -5.66 13.95 0.46
CA GLN A 280 -6.12 15.32 0.19
C GLN A 280 -4.97 16.26 -0.17
N GLU A 281 -3.80 16.11 0.46
CA GLU A 281 -2.60 16.89 0.10
C GLU A 281 -2.15 16.56 -1.34
N LEU A 282 -2.22 15.29 -1.73
CA LEU A 282 -1.82 14.81 -3.05
C LEU A 282 -2.80 15.27 -4.14
N SER A 283 -4.11 15.24 -3.87
CA SER A 283 -5.13 15.80 -4.78
C SER A 283 -4.95 17.30 -4.95
N LEU A 284 -4.77 18.04 -3.86
CA LEU A 284 -4.53 19.48 -3.91
C LEU A 284 -3.26 19.82 -4.70
N LEU A 285 -2.19 19.04 -4.55
CA LEU A 285 -0.98 19.23 -5.35
C LEU A 285 -1.26 19.04 -6.85
N CYS A 286 -2.04 18.02 -7.22
CA CYS A 286 -2.43 17.82 -8.61
C CYS A 286 -3.20 19.02 -9.16
N GLU A 287 -4.12 19.59 -8.39
CA GLU A 287 -4.87 20.80 -8.78
C GLU A 287 -3.94 22.01 -8.94
N LEU A 288 -3.09 22.29 -7.93
CA LEU A 288 -2.18 23.42 -7.92
C LEU A 288 -1.15 23.37 -9.06
N ASP A 289 -0.71 22.18 -9.44
CA ASP A 289 0.26 21.98 -10.51
C ASP A 289 -0.39 21.62 -11.85
N SER A 290 -1.73 21.65 -11.92
CA SER A 290 -2.50 21.27 -13.11
C SER A 290 -2.10 19.91 -13.68
N LEU A 291 -1.80 18.95 -12.79
CA LEU A 291 -1.43 17.59 -13.18
C LEU A 291 -2.70 16.85 -13.61
N LYS A 292 -2.75 16.46 -14.89
CA LYS A 292 -3.83 15.61 -15.41
C LYS A 292 -3.88 14.28 -14.63
N THR A 293 -5.06 13.95 -14.12
CA THR A 293 -5.38 12.68 -13.47
C THR A 293 -6.47 11.94 -14.26
N GLN A 294 -6.60 10.64 -14.01
CA GLN A 294 -7.61 9.77 -14.60
C GLN A 294 -8.30 8.97 -13.50
N GLN A 295 -9.61 8.78 -13.61
CA GLN A 295 -10.42 8.00 -12.69
C GLN A 295 -10.93 6.73 -13.40
N LEU A 296 -10.02 5.96 -14.02
CA LEU A 296 -10.39 4.76 -14.77
C LEU A 296 -10.82 3.61 -13.84
N LEU A 297 -10.17 3.50 -12.68
CA LEU A 297 -10.36 2.41 -11.71
C LEU A 297 -11.35 2.77 -10.57
N ASP A 298 -12.01 3.93 -10.63
CA ASP A 298 -13.05 4.27 -9.65
C ASP A 298 -14.26 3.37 -9.90
N ARG A 299 -14.33 2.29 -9.12
CA ARG A 299 -15.45 1.36 -9.04
C ARG A 299 -16.24 1.65 -7.77
N PRO A 300 -17.59 1.66 -7.81
CA PRO A 300 -18.37 1.59 -6.59
C PRO A 300 -18.11 0.24 -5.91
N CYS A 301 -17.28 0.25 -4.87
CA CYS A 301 -17.03 -0.92 -4.04
C CYS A 301 -18.15 -1.06 -3.01
N SER A 302 -18.67 -2.26 -2.83
CA SER A 302 -19.57 -2.63 -1.73
C SER A 302 -18.82 -3.54 -0.76
N GLY A 303 -19.07 -3.39 0.55
CA GLY A 303 -18.45 -4.23 1.58
C GLY A 303 -17.64 -3.45 2.60
N ILE A 304 -16.79 -4.15 3.34
CA ILE A 304 -16.05 -3.58 4.48
C ILE A 304 -15.07 -2.50 3.99
N ASN A 305 -14.44 -2.70 2.83
CA ASN A 305 -13.46 -1.76 2.28
C ASN A 305 -14.06 -0.37 2.04
N SER A 306 -15.24 -0.30 1.40
CA SER A 306 -15.90 0.97 1.11
C SER A 306 -16.58 1.59 2.33
N LEU A 307 -17.11 0.76 3.24
CA LEU A 307 -17.65 1.22 4.53
C LEU A 307 -16.55 1.90 5.36
N VAL A 308 -15.38 1.27 5.47
CA VAL A 308 -14.23 1.82 6.18
C VAL A 308 -13.71 3.08 5.50
N ALA A 309 -13.60 3.10 4.17
CA ALA A 309 -13.19 4.31 3.43
C ALA A 309 -14.14 5.49 3.71
N SER A 310 -15.45 5.22 3.74
CA SER A 310 -16.47 6.23 4.09
C SER A 310 -16.34 6.69 5.53
N PHE A 311 -16.11 5.77 6.48
CA PHE A 311 -15.88 6.07 7.88
C PHE A 311 -14.64 6.95 8.10
N VAL A 312 -13.51 6.60 7.48
CA VAL A 312 -12.26 7.39 7.57
C VAL A 312 -12.45 8.77 6.95
N SER A 313 -13.16 8.87 5.83
CA SER A 313 -13.48 10.17 5.21
C SER A 313 -14.26 11.07 6.18
N ARG A 314 -15.24 10.53 6.91
CA ARG A 314 -15.98 11.28 7.94
C ARG A 314 -15.11 11.65 9.14
N LEU A 315 -14.28 10.72 9.63
CA LEU A 315 -13.34 11.03 10.72
C LEU A 315 -12.41 12.18 10.38
N ARG A 316 -11.94 12.25 9.13
CA ARG A 316 -11.12 13.34 8.62
C ARG A 316 -11.86 14.68 8.60
N GLU A 317 -13.12 14.69 8.18
CA GLU A 317 -13.95 15.90 8.17
C GLU A 317 -14.13 16.49 9.58
N GLU A 318 -14.23 15.62 10.59
CA GLU A 318 -14.31 16.04 11.99
C GLU A 318 -12.94 16.48 12.55
N ASN A 319 -11.87 15.75 12.23
CA ASN A 319 -10.52 16.10 12.63
C ASN A 319 -9.46 15.47 11.69
N PRO A 320 -8.78 16.27 10.85
CA PRO A 320 -7.78 15.78 9.90
C PRO A 320 -6.61 14.99 10.53
N SER A 321 -6.31 15.22 11.80
CA SER A 321 -5.22 14.52 12.51
C SER A 321 -5.52 13.05 12.78
N ARG A 322 -6.80 12.62 12.72
CA ARG A 322 -7.21 11.25 13.06
C ARG A 322 -6.65 10.19 12.13
N GLU A 323 -6.48 10.50 10.83
CA GLU A 323 -5.84 9.58 9.89
C GLU A 323 -4.40 9.25 10.32
N HIS A 324 -3.65 10.28 10.74
CA HIS A 324 -2.31 10.08 11.28
C HIS A 324 -2.31 9.30 12.59
N THR A 325 -3.29 9.51 13.48
CA THR A 325 -3.40 8.74 14.73
C THR A 325 -3.60 7.25 14.47
N ILE A 326 -4.46 6.89 13.50
CA ILE A 326 -4.66 5.49 13.07
C ILE A 326 -3.34 4.90 12.59
N LEU A 327 -2.66 5.59 11.66
CA LEU A 327 -1.39 5.14 11.09
C LEU A 327 -0.30 5.00 12.15
N ARG A 328 -0.13 6.01 13.02
CA ARG A 328 0.86 6.00 14.12
C ARG A 328 0.60 4.89 15.12
N THR A 329 -0.66 4.52 15.33
CA THR A 329 -1.02 3.40 16.21
C THR A 329 -0.63 2.08 15.57
N ALA A 330 -0.92 1.87 14.28
CA ALA A 330 -0.48 0.68 13.55
C ALA A 330 1.05 0.56 13.45
N GLN A 331 1.76 1.67 13.31
CA GLN A 331 3.23 1.71 13.29
C GLN A 331 3.90 1.29 14.61
N LYS A 332 3.16 1.20 15.72
CA LYS A 332 3.69 0.66 16.99
C LYS A 332 3.80 -0.86 16.98
N LEU A 333 3.12 -1.53 16.05
CA LEU A 333 3.21 -2.98 15.92
C LEU A 333 4.61 -3.38 15.42
N LYS A 334 5.12 -4.50 15.93
CA LYS A 334 6.44 -5.01 15.54
C LYS A 334 6.43 -5.38 14.05
N PRO A 335 7.28 -4.76 13.20
CA PRO A 335 7.40 -5.14 11.80
C PRO A 335 7.98 -6.56 11.66
N PHE A 336 7.67 -7.22 10.55
CA PHE A 336 8.32 -8.49 10.20
C PHE A 336 9.72 -8.24 9.66
N SER A 337 10.54 -9.30 9.64
CA SER A 337 11.94 -9.23 9.18
C SER A 337 12.06 -8.76 7.72
N PHE A 338 11.09 -9.13 6.87
CA PHE A 338 11.01 -8.73 5.45
C PHE A 338 10.52 -7.29 5.22
N ASN A 339 10.16 -6.54 6.27
CA ASN A 339 9.71 -5.15 6.11
C ASN A 339 10.85 -4.13 6.06
N LYS A 340 12.09 -4.60 5.91
CA LYS A 340 13.29 -3.78 5.77
C LYS A 340 14.21 -4.44 4.76
N PHE A 341 14.96 -3.63 4.01
CA PHE A 341 16.09 -4.16 3.27
C PHE A 341 17.21 -4.55 4.24
N SER A 342 17.89 -5.68 4.01
CA SER A 342 19.06 -6.05 4.81
C SER A 342 20.18 -5.03 4.62
N ALA A 343 20.89 -4.71 5.70
CA ALA A 343 21.87 -3.61 5.74
C ALA A 343 23.15 -3.86 4.91
N ASN A 344 23.38 -5.09 4.44
CA ASN A 344 24.61 -5.47 3.78
C ASN A 344 24.76 -4.73 2.43
N GLY A 345 25.78 -3.85 2.36
CA GLY A 345 26.14 -3.08 1.15
C GLY A 345 25.37 -1.78 0.91
N TYR A 346 24.47 -1.36 1.81
CA TYR A 346 23.69 -0.12 1.62
C TYR A 346 24.42 1.15 2.11
N HIS A 347 25.31 1.02 3.09
CA HIS A 347 26.00 2.16 3.72
C HIS A 347 27.07 2.83 2.85
N ASP A 348 27.54 2.14 1.80
CA ASP A 348 28.66 2.59 0.97
C ASP A 348 28.27 3.72 -0.01
N PHE A 349 26.96 3.89 -0.26
CA PHE A 349 26.45 4.82 -1.28
C PHE A 349 25.74 6.06 -0.71
N LEU A 350 25.64 6.20 0.62
CA LEU A 350 25.01 7.35 1.26
C LEU A 350 26.05 8.30 1.88
N PRO A 351 25.95 9.63 1.65
CA PRO A 351 26.71 10.61 2.39
C PRO A 351 26.50 10.43 3.91
N SER A 352 27.55 10.58 4.71
CA SER A 352 27.53 10.31 6.16
C SER A 352 26.41 11.02 6.93
N ARG A 353 25.92 12.16 6.41
CA ARG A 353 24.81 12.96 6.98
C ARG A 353 23.41 12.41 6.67
N LEU A 354 23.28 11.51 5.70
CA LEU A 354 22.03 10.88 5.26
C LEU A 354 21.94 9.40 5.64
N ARG A 355 22.96 8.84 6.31
CA ARG A 355 22.90 7.47 6.82
C ARG A 355 21.74 7.35 7.81
N PRO A 356 20.74 6.47 7.54
CA PRO A 356 19.70 6.20 8.52
C PRO A 356 20.34 5.60 9.76
N LYS A 357 19.88 6.01 10.95
CA LYS A 357 20.16 5.29 12.19
C LYS A 357 19.33 4.00 12.18
N PHE A 358 19.78 2.99 11.43
CA PHE A 358 19.24 1.65 11.61
C PHE A 358 19.55 1.24 13.04
N GLN A 359 18.52 0.90 13.81
CA GLN A 359 18.71 0.15 15.05
C GLN A 359 19.42 -1.15 14.68
N ASN A 360 20.54 -1.44 15.35
CA ASN A 360 21.20 -2.73 15.23
C ASN A 360 20.13 -3.81 15.45
N VAL A 361 19.81 -4.56 14.41
CA VAL A 361 18.97 -5.74 14.54
C VAL A 361 19.83 -6.77 15.26
N ASP A 362 19.43 -7.16 16.46
CA ASP A 362 20.05 -8.26 17.16
C ASP A 362 20.03 -9.49 16.24
N THR A 363 21.21 -9.95 15.86
CA THR A 363 21.47 -11.08 14.96
C THR A 363 20.96 -12.45 15.47
N ASN A 364 20.12 -12.45 16.50
CA ASN A 364 19.58 -13.64 17.17
C ASN A 364 18.09 -13.87 16.90
N GLU A 365 17.42 -13.11 16.02
CA GLU A 365 16.10 -13.52 15.54
C GLU A 365 16.25 -14.70 14.60
N SER A 366 15.95 -15.88 15.14
CA SER A 366 15.70 -17.12 14.41
C SER A 366 15.00 -16.80 13.09
N THR A 367 15.63 -17.22 12.00
CA THR A 367 15.12 -17.08 10.63
C THR A 367 13.83 -17.89 10.54
N PHE A 368 12.71 -17.30 10.94
CA PHE A 368 11.41 -17.86 10.64
C PHE A 368 11.29 -17.77 9.11
N SER A 369 11.38 -18.92 8.44
CA SER A 369 10.89 -19.05 7.08
C SER A 369 9.37 -18.92 7.15
N GLU A 370 8.89 -17.69 7.18
CA GLU A 370 7.48 -17.38 7.38
C GLU A 370 6.67 -17.95 6.21
N ILE A 371 5.79 -18.90 6.51
CA ILE A 371 4.87 -19.46 5.51
C ILE A 371 3.82 -18.39 5.21
N LEU A 372 3.65 -18.08 3.93
CA LEU A 372 2.72 -17.07 3.46
C LEU A 372 1.44 -17.71 2.89
N CYS A 373 0.34 -16.97 3.01
CA CYS A 373 -0.92 -17.31 2.36
C CYS A 373 -0.78 -17.39 0.85
N LEU A 374 -1.36 -18.43 0.26
CA LEU A 374 -1.39 -18.72 -1.16
C LEU A 374 -1.95 -17.55 -2.00
N ILE A 375 -2.98 -16.88 -1.49
CA ILE A 375 -3.73 -15.86 -2.25
C ILE A 375 -3.21 -14.46 -1.91
N CYS A 376 -3.28 -14.06 -0.64
CA CYS A 376 -2.98 -12.69 -0.23
C CYS A 376 -1.53 -12.45 0.22
N GLY A 377 -0.71 -13.49 0.36
CA GLY A 377 0.67 -13.35 0.84
C GLY A 377 0.80 -12.91 2.31
N SER A 378 -0.28 -12.97 3.10
CA SER A 378 -0.20 -12.69 4.53
C SER A 378 0.61 -13.77 5.26
N PRO A 379 1.51 -13.41 6.19
CA PRO A 379 2.22 -14.38 7.02
C PRO A 379 1.25 -15.13 7.93
N PHE A 380 1.52 -16.42 8.14
CA PHE A 380 0.72 -17.28 8.99
C PHE A 380 0.99 -17.04 10.47
N SER A 381 -0.08 -16.92 11.25
CA SER A 381 -0.03 -17.01 12.70
C SER A 381 0.37 -18.43 13.15
N GLU A 382 0.81 -18.56 14.40
CA GLU A 382 1.15 -19.86 14.99
C GLU A 382 -0.02 -20.87 14.88
N SER A 383 -1.26 -20.41 15.06
CA SER A 383 -2.45 -21.24 14.90
C SER A 383 -2.65 -21.74 13.47
N GLU A 384 -2.32 -20.93 12.47
CA GLU A 384 -2.43 -21.30 11.05
C GLU A 384 -1.30 -22.25 10.65
N LEU A 385 -0.09 -22.05 11.18
CA LEU A 385 1.03 -22.97 11.00
C LEU A 385 0.71 -24.36 11.57
N GLN A 386 0.21 -24.44 12.81
CA GLN A 386 -0.17 -25.70 13.43
C GLN A 386 -1.27 -26.43 12.64
N ASN A 387 -2.26 -25.67 12.13
CA ASN A 387 -3.31 -26.22 11.29
C ASN A 387 -2.74 -26.75 9.96
N LEU A 388 -1.83 -26.01 9.33
CA LEU A 388 -1.17 -26.44 8.10
C LEU A 388 -0.36 -27.73 8.29
N GLU A 389 0.43 -27.83 9.36
CA GLU A 389 1.19 -29.03 9.70
C GLU A 389 0.27 -30.24 9.94
N ASN A 390 -0.80 -30.05 10.72
CA ASN A 390 -1.80 -31.09 10.97
C ASN A 390 -2.46 -31.57 9.67
N THR A 391 -2.74 -30.65 8.74
CA THR A 391 -3.31 -31.01 7.43
C THR A 391 -2.29 -31.69 6.54
N LYS A 392 -1.01 -31.29 6.53
CA LYS A 392 0.04 -31.97 5.76
C LYS A 392 0.14 -33.46 6.09
N HIS A 393 -0.03 -33.85 7.35
CA HIS A 393 -0.01 -35.25 7.78
C HIS A 393 -1.27 -36.05 7.41
N LYS A 394 -2.40 -35.38 7.18
CA LYS A 394 -3.72 -36.01 6.97
C LYS A 394 -4.27 -35.83 5.55
N ALA A 395 -3.66 -34.97 4.75
CA ALA A 395 -4.16 -34.61 3.43
C ALA A 395 -4.09 -35.80 2.48
N GLN A 396 -5.25 -36.15 1.92
CA GLN A 396 -5.35 -37.21 0.91
C GLN A 396 -5.36 -36.62 -0.50
N LYS A 397 -5.71 -35.34 -0.65
CA LYS A 397 -5.84 -34.64 -1.94
C LYS A 397 -5.07 -33.32 -1.93
N LYS A 398 -4.61 -32.90 -3.11
CA LYS A 398 -3.95 -31.58 -3.30
C LYS A 398 -4.81 -30.39 -2.87
N ILE A 399 -6.13 -30.50 -3.03
CA ILE A 399 -7.09 -29.44 -2.66
C ILE A 399 -7.04 -29.15 -1.15
N ASP A 400 -6.83 -30.17 -0.32
CA ASP A 400 -6.73 -30.02 1.14
C ASP A 400 -5.48 -29.18 1.50
N LEU A 401 -4.38 -29.41 0.78
CA LEU A 401 -3.14 -28.64 0.91
C LEU A 401 -3.32 -27.19 0.47
N TYR A 402 -3.90 -26.94 -0.72
CA TYR A 402 -4.15 -25.57 -1.17
C TYR A 402 -5.05 -24.79 -0.20
N THR A 403 -6.09 -25.45 0.33
CA THR A 403 -6.98 -24.85 1.34
C THR A 403 -6.25 -24.53 2.64
N ALA A 404 -5.37 -25.42 3.09
CA ALA A 404 -4.56 -25.20 4.29
C ALA A 404 -3.52 -24.08 4.11
N HIS A 405 -3.10 -23.81 2.88
CA HIS A 405 -2.23 -22.69 2.52
C HIS A 405 -2.99 -21.35 2.37
N CYS A 406 -4.29 -21.28 2.66
CA CYS A 406 -5.02 -20.02 2.75
C CYS A 406 -5.13 -19.56 4.22
N CYS A 407 -4.83 -18.29 4.50
CA CYS A 407 -5.04 -17.70 5.83
C CYS A 407 -6.53 -17.65 6.19
N GLN A 408 -6.85 -17.49 7.48
CA GLN A 408 -8.22 -17.49 7.99
C GLN A 408 -9.13 -16.48 7.29
N SER A 409 -8.63 -15.27 7.03
CA SER A 409 -9.38 -14.22 6.31
C SER A 409 -9.69 -14.63 4.87
N CYS A 410 -8.72 -15.18 4.12
CA CYS A 410 -8.95 -15.69 2.77
C CYS A 410 -9.93 -16.87 2.75
N ARG A 411 -9.85 -17.76 3.75
CA ARG A 411 -10.77 -18.90 3.87
C ARG A 411 -12.21 -18.46 4.12
N PHE A 412 -12.39 -17.36 4.84
CA PHE A 412 -13.71 -16.82 5.15
C PHE A 412 -14.29 -15.96 4.02
N GLN A 413 -13.45 -15.13 3.37
CA GLN A 413 -13.92 -14.10 2.43
C GLN A 413 -13.72 -14.47 0.96
N ILE A 414 -12.65 -15.18 0.62
CA ILE A 414 -12.26 -15.42 -0.78
C ILE A 414 -12.66 -16.82 -1.24
N LEU A 415 -12.46 -17.84 -0.42
CA LEU A 415 -12.86 -19.18 -0.80
C LEU A 415 -14.39 -19.26 -0.98
N PRO A 416 -14.89 -20.00 -1.99
CA PRO A 416 -16.33 -20.22 -2.16
C PRO A 416 -16.98 -20.81 -0.91
N SER A 417 -18.28 -20.60 -0.71
CA SER A 417 -18.98 -21.16 0.46
C SER A 417 -19.14 -22.69 0.39
N ALA A 418 -19.24 -23.24 -0.82
CA ALA A 418 -19.47 -24.66 -1.06
C ALA A 418 -18.15 -25.40 -1.30
N THR A 419 -17.80 -26.34 -0.43
CA THR A 419 -16.48 -27.02 -0.42
C THR A 419 -16.25 -27.95 -1.62
N ASP A 420 -17.32 -28.45 -2.23
CA ASP A 420 -17.29 -29.23 -3.48
C ASP A 420 -16.77 -28.42 -4.68
N THR A 421 -16.95 -27.09 -4.65
CA THR A 421 -16.47 -26.20 -5.72
C THR A 421 -14.98 -25.84 -5.60
N TYR A 422 -14.29 -26.22 -4.52
CA TYR A 422 -12.89 -25.85 -4.29
C TYR A 422 -11.96 -26.37 -5.37
N GLY A 423 -12.18 -27.61 -5.82
CA GLY A 423 -11.37 -28.20 -6.90
C GLY A 423 -11.41 -27.36 -8.17
N HIS A 424 -12.60 -26.88 -8.54
CA HIS A 424 -12.79 -25.99 -9.67
C HIS A 424 -12.14 -24.63 -9.43
N PHE A 425 -12.42 -23.99 -8.28
CA PHE A 425 -11.84 -22.69 -7.92
C PHE A 425 -10.30 -22.67 -7.99
N PHE A 426 -9.64 -23.64 -7.35
CA PHE A 426 -8.17 -23.75 -7.37
C PHE A 426 -7.63 -24.03 -8.78
N SER A 427 -8.37 -24.73 -9.63
CA SER A 427 -7.98 -24.96 -11.03
C SER A 427 -8.01 -23.68 -11.88
N LEU A 428 -8.84 -22.70 -11.50
CA LEU A 428 -8.96 -21.40 -12.16
C LEU A 428 -7.90 -20.39 -11.70
N LEU A 429 -7.28 -20.57 -10.53
CA LEU A 429 -6.25 -19.67 -10.02
C LEU A 429 -5.02 -19.55 -10.96
N PRO A 430 -4.25 -18.45 -10.88
CA PRO A 430 -2.97 -18.34 -11.57
C PRO A 430 -2.00 -19.44 -11.16
N LYS A 431 -1.33 -20.07 -12.13
CA LYS A 431 -0.40 -21.18 -11.87
C LYS A 431 0.74 -20.78 -10.94
N SER A 432 1.22 -19.54 -11.02
CA SER A 432 2.25 -18.98 -10.15
C SER A 432 1.92 -19.03 -8.66
N TRP A 433 0.62 -19.09 -8.30
CA TRP A 433 0.21 -19.32 -6.92
C TRP A 433 0.26 -20.80 -6.57
N THR A 434 -0.37 -21.65 -7.36
CA THR A 434 -0.45 -23.10 -7.07
C THR A 434 0.90 -23.82 -7.16
N GLU A 435 1.78 -23.40 -8.06
CA GLU A 435 3.13 -23.96 -8.24
C GLU A 435 4.02 -23.76 -7.00
N LYS A 436 3.84 -22.65 -6.25
CA LYS A 436 4.57 -22.42 -5.00
C LYS A 436 4.24 -23.49 -3.95
N VAL A 437 2.98 -23.90 -3.88
CA VAL A 437 2.53 -24.96 -2.96
C VAL A 437 2.94 -26.33 -3.46
N ASP A 438 2.87 -26.58 -4.77
CA ASP A 438 3.36 -27.82 -5.37
C ASP A 438 4.87 -28.00 -5.14
N ALA A 439 5.67 -26.95 -5.27
CA ALA A 439 7.11 -26.97 -4.98
C ALA A 439 7.39 -27.18 -3.48
N ALA A 440 6.66 -26.48 -2.60
CA ALA A 440 6.79 -26.64 -1.15
C ALA A 440 6.44 -28.06 -0.68
N SER A 441 5.36 -28.64 -1.21
CA SER A 441 4.96 -30.02 -0.90
C SER A 441 5.94 -31.07 -1.43
N ALA A 442 6.54 -30.85 -2.60
CA ALA A 442 7.58 -31.73 -3.14
C ALA A 442 8.89 -31.70 -2.29
N SER A 443 9.21 -30.57 -1.65
CA SER A 443 10.38 -30.44 -0.78
C SER A 443 10.22 -31.13 0.58
N SER A 444 8.99 -31.28 1.07
CA SER A 444 8.68 -31.98 2.34
C SER A 444 8.64 -33.52 2.21
N LEU A 445 8.77 -34.06 1.01
CA LEU A 445 8.79 -35.50 0.70
C LEU A 445 10.21 -36.04 0.43
N ARG A 446 11.26 -35.23 0.63
CA ARG A 446 12.66 -35.63 0.49
C ARG A 446 13.38 -35.72 1.83
#